data_AF-A0A3D2R2D6-F1
#
_entry.id   AF-A0A3D2R2D6-F1
#
_cell.length_a   1.000
_cell.length_b   1.000
_cell.length_c   1.000
_cell.angle_alpha   90.00
_cell.angle_beta   90.00
_cell.angle_gamma   90.00
#
_symmetry.space_group_name_H-M   'P 1'
#
loop_
_entity.id
_entity.type
_entity.pdbx_description
1 polymer ?
#
loop_
_entity_poly.entity_id
_entity_poly.type
_entity_poly.pdbx_seq_one_letter_code
_entity_poly.pdbx_strand_id
1 'polypeptide(L)' 'LDSLPVNLIPWFKFQPHHLRKEFIISGHWSAVGIQRHDYGITLDTGCVWGGKLSAYAIDSGLILSVDADRRDLA' A
#
# COMPACT_ATOMS: atom_id res chain seq x y z
N LEU A 1 -4.97 -2.01 10.12
CA LEU A 1 -4.84 -3.49 10.08
C LEU A 1 -5.14 -4.13 11.43
N ASP A 2 -4.92 -3.40 12.53
CA ASP A 2 -5.04 -3.91 13.90
C ASP A 2 -6.50 -4.17 14.35
N SER A 3 -7.48 -3.69 13.59
CA SER A 3 -8.92 -3.83 13.85
C SER A 3 -9.64 -4.75 12.86
N LEU A 4 -8.92 -5.58 12.10
CA LEU A 4 -9.55 -6.53 11.18
C LEU A 4 -10.33 -7.60 11.96
N PRO A 5 -11.54 -7.98 11.49
CA PRO A 5 -12.22 -9.16 12.00
C PRO A 5 -11.32 -10.40 11.93
N VAL A 6 -11.38 -11.25 12.96
CA VAL A 6 -10.47 -12.41 13.12
C VAL A 6 -10.54 -13.42 11.97
N ASN A 7 -11.62 -13.42 11.21
CA ASN A 7 -11.85 -14.31 10.08
C ASN A 7 -11.47 -13.70 8.72
N LEU A 8 -10.90 -12.50 8.70
CA LEU A 8 -10.46 -11.83 7.47
C LEU A 8 -8.94 -11.71 7.44
N ILE A 9 -8.38 -12.01 6.26
CA ILE A 9 -6.95 -11.93 6.01
C ILE A 9 -6.76 -11.00 4.81
N PRO A 10 -5.89 -9.97 4.90
CA PRO A 10 -5.51 -9.17 3.74
C PRO A 10 -4.93 -10.05 2.63
N TRP A 11 -5.31 -9.79 1.38
CA TRP A 11 -4.88 -10.60 0.24
C TRP A 11 -3.35 -10.80 0.18
N PHE A 12 -2.57 -9.77 0.52
CA PHE A 12 -1.10 -9.80 0.48
C PHE A 12 -0.46 -10.66 1.59
N LYS A 13 -1.24 -11.08 2.60
CA LYS A 13 -0.82 -12.02 3.64
C LYS A 13 -1.13 -13.49 3.29
N PHE A 14 -1.89 -13.75 2.23
CA PHE A 14 -2.07 -15.12 1.76
C PHE A 14 -0.78 -15.63 1.13
N GLN A 15 -0.33 -16.78 1.60
CA GLN A 15 0.77 -17.50 0.97
C GLN A 15 0.28 -18.04 -0.39
N PRO A 16 0.92 -17.68 -1.50
CA PRO A 16 0.53 -18.19 -2.80
C PRO A 16 0.93 -19.67 -2.91
N HIS A 17 0.07 -20.49 -3.52
CA HIS A 17 0.34 -21.91 -3.78
C HIS A 17 1.58 -22.14 -4.68
N HIS A 18 1.94 -21.13 -5.47
CA HIS A 18 3.13 -21.11 -6.31
C HIS A 18 3.97 -19.88 -6.01
N LEU A 19 5.29 -20.01 -6.13
CA LEU A 19 6.20 -18.87 -5.99
C LEU A 19 5.85 -17.82 -7.05
N ARG A 20 5.40 -16.64 -6.61
CA ARG A 20 5.23 -15.48 -7.50
C ARG A 20 6.61 -14.91 -7.83
N LYS A 21 6.83 -14.58 -9.09
CA LYS A 21 8.10 -13.99 -9.56
C LYS A 21 8.00 -12.47 -9.71
N GLU A 22 6.79 -11.97 -9.81
CA GLU A 22 6.47 -10.57 -10.03
C GLU A 22 6.51 -9.80 -8.70
N PHE A 23 7.06 -8.59 -8.75
CA PHE A 23 6.96 -7.64 -7.66
C PHE A 23 5.68 -6.82 -7.82
N ILE A 24 4.71 -6.98 -6.91
CA ILE A 24 3.41 -6.34 -7.00
C ILE A 24 3.45 -4.98 -6.29
N ILE A 25 3.19 -3.91 -7.04
CA ILE A 25 2.93 -2.58 -6.48
C ILE A 25 1.42 -2.33 -6.59
N SER A 26 0.73 -2.13 -5.47
CA SER A 26 -0.72 -1.93 -5.46
C SER A 26 -1.14 -0.66 -4.73
N GLY A 27 -2.24 -0.06 -5.18
CA GLY A 27 -2.92 1.05 -4.49
C GLY A 27 -4.36 0.68 -4.12
N HIS A 28 -5.29 1.62 -4.29
CA HIS A 28 -6.75 1.49 -4.11
C HIS A 28 -7.25 1.35 -2.66
N TRP A 29 -6.53 0.63 -1.79
CA TRP A 29 -6.96 0.37 -0.41
C TRP A 29 -6.24 1.27 0.60
N SER A 30 -6.60 2.56 0.61
CA SER A 30 -5.99 3.58 1.47
C SER A 30 -6.00 3.26 2.97
N ALA A 31 -7.01 2.54 3.45
CA ALA A 31 -7.12 2.14 4.86
C ALA A 31 -5.99 1.19 5.33
N VAL A 32 -5.25 0.57 4.41
CA VAL A 32 -4.09 -0.28 4.72
C VAL A 32 -2.78 0.51 4.73
N GLY A 33 -2.71 1.63 4.02
CA GLY A 33 -1.49 2.43 3.90
C GLY A 33 -0.36 1.67 3.20
N ILE A 34 0.87 1.95 3.62
CA ILE A 34 2.07 1.30 3.10
C ILE A 34 2.35 0.02 3.87
N GLN A 35 2.39 -1.10 3.17
CA GLN A 35 2.75 -2.41 3.70
C GLN A 35 3.74 -3.08 2.76
N ARG A 36 4.92 -3.44 3.26
CA ARG A 36 5.84 -4.35 2.57
C ARG A 36 5.42 -5.78 2.86
N HIS A 37 5.45 -6.64 1.85
CA HIS A 37 5.13 -8.05 1.97
C HIS A 37 6.02 -8.89 1.04
N ASP A 38 5.94 -10.22 1.15
CA ASP A 38 6.89 -11.17 0.56
C ASP A 38 7.06 -11.07 -0.97
N TYR A 39 6.14 -10.40 -1.65
CA TYR A 39 6.12 -10.28 -3.11
C TYR A 39 5.73 -8.87 -3.58
N GLY A 40 5.87 -7.84 -2.74
CA GLY A 40 5.46 -6.51 -3.14
C GLY A 40 5.32 -5.45 -2.05
N ILE A 41 4.64 -4.38 -2.44
CA ILE A 41 4.34 -3.23 -1.58
C ILE A 41 3.01 -2.57 -1.94
N THR A 42 2.26 -2.14 -0.91
CA THR A 42 1.11 -1.24 -1.08
C THR A 42 1.54 0.23 -0.96
N LEU A 43 0.99 1.13 -1.77
CA LEU A 43 1.39 2.55 -1.80
C LEU A 43 0.26 3.55 -1.55
N ASP A 44 -0.99 3.09 -1.45
CA ASP A 44 -2.11 3.99 -1.25
C ASP A 44 -2.11 4.55 0.18
N THR A 45 -1.61 5.77 0.30
CA THR A 45 -1.62 6.56 1.54
C THR A 45 -2.76 7.55 1.61
N GLY A 46 -3.81 7.37 0.80
CA GLY A 46 -5.06 8.12 0.91
C GLY A 46 -4.92 9.62 0.67
N CYS A 47 -4.19 10.05 -0.37
CA CYS A 47 -3.95 11.46 -0.66
C CYS A 47 -5.24 12.29 -0.69
N VAL A 48 -6.26 11.82 -1.43
CA VAL A 48 -7.55 12.52 -1.58
C VAL A 48 -8.37 12.60 -0.28
N TRP A 49 -7.96 11.85 0.75
CA TRP A 49 -8.57 11.84 2.08
C TRP A 49 -7.80 12.70 3.10
N GLY A 50 -6.87 13.55 2.64
CA GLY A 50 -6.00 14.35 3.52
C GLY A 50 -4.74 13.62 3.97
N GLY A 51 -4.45 12.45 3.39
CA GLY A 51 -3.22 11.70 3.65
C GLY A 51 -2.03 12.22 2.85
N LYS A 52 -1.34 11.30 2.18
CA LYS A 52 -0.15 11.61 1.36
C LYS A 52 -0.27 11.03 -0.03
N LEU A 53 0.41 11.62 -1.01
CA LEU A 53 0.75 10.96 -2.27
C LEU A 53 2.14 10.34 -2.13
N SER A 54 2.24 9.03 -2.35
CA SER A 54 3.47 8.26 -2.15
C SER A 54 3.99 7.65 -3.44
N ALA A 55 5.31 7.67 -3.62
CA ALA A 55 6.04 7.08 -4.73
C ALA A 55 7.06 6.06 -4.20
N TYR A 56 7.26 4.98 -4.97
CA TYR A 56 8.26 3.95 -4.69
C TYR A 56 9.30 3.93 -5.79
N ALA A 57 10.57 4.17 -5.44
CA ALA A 57 11.68 4.07 -6.36
C ALA A 57 12.14 2.61 -6.47
N ILE A 58 11.86 1.96 -7.60
CA ILE A 58 12.09 0.53 -7.80
C ILE A 58 13.55 0.13 -7.57
N ASP A 59 14.50 0.92 -8.10
CA ASP A 59 15.93 0.59 -8.04
C ASP A 59 16.52 0.64 -6.61
N SER A 60 15.97 1.51 -5.75
CA SER A 60 16.50 1.75 -4.40
C SER A 60 15.61 1.22 -3.27
N GLY A 61 14.36 0.89 -3.58
CA GLY A 61 13.34 0.56 -2.58
C GLY A 61 12.90 1.74 -1.69
N LEU A 62 13.32 2.96 -2.04
CA LEU A 62 12.98 4.18 -1.30
C LEU A 62 11.53 4.55 -1.50
N ILE A 63 10.90 5.05 -0.44
CA ILE A 63 9.57 5.66 -0.50
C ILE A 63 9.72 7.14 -0.26
N LEU A 64 9.12 7.92 -1.15
CA LEU A 64 9.00 9.37 -1.04
C LEU A 64 7.52 9.70 -0.96
N SER A 65 7.14 10.60 -0.05
CA SER A 65 5.76 11.01 0.12
C SER A 65 5.66 12.51 0.28
N VAL A 66 4.63 13.10 -0.31
CA VAL A 66 4.24 14.49 -0.12
C VAL A 66 2.86 14.56 0.53
N ASP A 67 2.64 15.54 1.38
CA ASP A 67 1.32 15.75 1.99
C ASP A 67 0.29 16.11 0.92
N ALA A 68 -0.96 15.74 1.17
CA ALA A 68 -2.06 16.12 0.31
C ALA A 68 -2.17 17.65 0.21
N ASP A 69 -2.38 18.15 -1.01
CA ASP A 69 -2.63 19.57 -1.21
C ASP A 69 -4.06 19.88 -0.76
N ARG A 70 -4.24 21.01 -0.08
CA ARG A 70 -5.58 21.46 0.37
C ARG A 70 -6.56 21.62 -0.78
N ARG A 71 -6.08 21.88 -2.01
CA ARG A 71 -6.90 22.01 -3.21
C ARG A 71 -7.49 20.68 -3.68
N ASP A 72 -6.89 19.56 -3.29
CA ASP A 72 -7.31 18.21 -3.68
C ASP A 72 -8.21 17.54 -2.64
N LEU A 73 -8.55 18.25 -1.55
CA LEU A 73 -9.44 17.77 -0.50
C LEU A 73 -10.88 18.15 -0.82
N ALA A 74 -11.77 17.16 -0.72
CA ALA A 74 -13.22 17.35 -0.86
C ALA A 74 -13.85 17.99 0.39
#